data_AF-A0A368TRA3-F1
#
_entry.id   AF-A0A368TRA3-F1
#
_cell.length_a   1.000
_cell.length_b   1.000
_cell.length_c   1.000
_cell.angle_alpha   90.00
_cell.angle_beta   90.00
_cell.angle_gamma   90.00
#
_symmetry.space_group_name_H-M   'P 1'
#
loop_
_entity.id
_entity.type
_entity.pdbx_description
1 polymer ?
#
loop_
_entity_poly.entity_id
_entity_poly.type
_entity_poly.pdbx_seq_one_letter_code
_entity_poly.pdbx_strand_id
1 'polypeptide(L)'
;MAAHKYWRAKLMTAPTLSTLELSEFHLFDGATRVDAAATLTASAAPTGPLTNLSDNNTATGCYWSTGGDAVVLTWTFPTAVQVTGIELGARTTASRFPTALVLQGGDAVTGTGPSPEYTTLMGFGVKAFASAAKTGVMLQAVQPTDGGVIYSAFDFQTPSGIGRVPYDVKREILPATTPKTYTPQFAKVRLVRDIDGKVIREEWSDPTTGEGAFEGVDENYTYSVIAIYPSADFRAVIADRIEPEGYPG
;
A
#
# COMPACT_ATOMS: atom_id res chain seq x y z
N MET A 1 -1.87 17.95 -9.16
CA MET A 1 -3.00 16.99 -9.20
C MET A 1 -4.31 17.76 -9.25
N ALA A 2 -5.44 17.12 -9.52
CA ALA A 2 -6.73 17.81 -9.63
C ALA A 2 -7.30 18.20 -8.24
N ALA A 3 -8.00 19.34 -8.19
CA ALA A 3 -8.73 19.80 -7.01
C ALA A 3 -10.18 19.35 -7.07
N HIS A 4 -10.73 18.88 -5.95
CA HIS A 4 -12.07 18.29 -5.86
C HIS A 4 -12.84 18.79 -4.66
N LYS A 5 -14.17 18.84 -4.77
CA LYS A 5 -15.07 19.16 -3.63
C LYS A 5 -15.19 18.01 -2.62
N TYR A 6 -15.09 16.78 -3.09
CA TYR A 6 -15.26 15.58 -2.25
C TYR A 6 -13.99 14.74 -2.29
N TRP A 7 -13.50 14.40 -1.10
CA TRP A 7 -12.44 13.43 -0.91
C TRP A 7 -12.96 12.30 -0.05
N ARG A 8 -12.68 11.05 -0.43
CA ARG A 8 -13.09 9.88 0.35
C ARG A 8 -11.94 8.91 0.58
N ALA A 9 -11.79 8.44 1.81
CA ALA A 9 -10.91 7.33 2.15
C ALA A 9 -11.73 6.04 2.26
N LYS A 10 -11.21 4.96 1.68
CA LYS A 10 -11.85 3.66 1.62
C LYS A 10 -10.82 2.53 1.56
N LEU A 11 -11.29 1.28 1.64
CA LEU A 11 -10.45 0.09 1.60
C LEU A 11 -9.36 0.12 2.69
N MET A 12 -9.70 0.70 3.85
CA MET A 12 -8.79 0.84 4.99
C MET A 12 -8.57 -0.53 5.61
N THR A 13 -7.46 -1.16 5.25
CA THR A 13 -7.19 -2.56 5.60
C THR A 13 -6.30 -2.63 6.83
N ALA A 14 -6.79 -3.20 7.93
CA ALA A 14 -6.01 -3.46 9.15
C ALA A 14 -5.57 -4.94 9.24
N PRO A 15 -4.54 -5.26 10.05
CA PRO A 15 -4.10 -6.66 10.25
C PRO A 15 -5.21 -7.57 10.80
N THR A 16 -6.03 -7.06 11.72
CA THR A 16 -7.27 -7.72 12.13
C THR A 16 -8.39 -7.31 11.19
N LEU A 17 -8.88 -8.27 10.42
CA LEU A 17 -9.96 -8.06 9.45
C LEU A 17 -11.19 -7.42 10.10
N SER A 18 -11.87 -6.58 9.32
CA SER A 18 -13.09 -5.88 9.74
C SER A 18 -12.95 -4.96 10.95
N THR A 19 -11.74 -4.59 11.34
CA THR A 19 -11.51 -3.60 12.40
C THR A 19 -10.79 -2.37 11.86
N LEU A 20 -10.99 -1.23 12.52
CA LEU A 20 -10.27 0.00 12.20
C LEU A 20 -10.13 0.86 13.46
N GLU A 21 -8.93 1.36 13.75
CA GLU A 21 -8.66 2.36 14.78
C GLU A 21 -7.78 3.48 14.20
N LEU A 22 -8.21 4.72 14.37
CA LEU A 22 -7.49 5.92 13.97
C LEU A 22 -7.61 6.97 15.08
N SER A 23 -6.51 7.62 15.43
CA SER A 23 -6.56 8.84 16.24
C SER A 23 -6.63 10.09 15.38
N GLU A 24 -6.04 10.07 14.18
CA GLU A 24 -6.00 11.24 13.28
C GLU A 24 -6.16 10.78 11.83
N PHE A 25 -6.77 11.64 11.01
CA PHE A 25 -6.74 11.52 9.56
C PHE A 25 -6.79 12.93 8.93
N HIS A 26 -5.62 13.44 8.58
CA HIS A 26 -5.46 14.76 7.97
C HIS A 26 -5.19 14.64 6.47
N LEU A 27 -5.67 15.63 5.70
CA LEU A 27 -5.43 15.75 4.27
C LEU A 27 -4.45 16.90 4.01
N PHE A 28 -3.52 16.69 3.09
CA PHE A 28 -2.43 17.62 2.79
C PHE A 28 -2.35 17.97 1.30
N ASP A 29 -1.97 19.21 1.00
CA ASP A 29 -1.42 19.63 -0.29
C ASP A 29 0.06 20.01 -0.09
N GLY A 30 0.96 19.20 -0.62
CA GLY A 30 2.36 19.20 -0.21
C GLY A 30 2.49 19.06 1.32
N ALA A 31 3.18 20.01 1.96
CA ALA A 31 3.35 20.04 3.41
C ALA A 31 2.22 20.76 4.16
N THR A 32 1.23 21.32 3.45
CA THR A 32 0.17 22.13 4.06
C THR A 32 -1.07 21.29 4.35
N ARG A 33 -1.54 21.28 5.60
CA ARG A 33 -2.81 20.65 5.96
C ARG A 33 -3.98 21.44 5.38
N VAL A 34 -4.92 20.77 4.71
CA VAL A 34 -6.03 21.42 3.99
C VAL A 34 -7.42 21.02 4.48
N ASP A 35 -7.57 19.96 5.28
CA ASP A 35 -8.87 19.42 5.70
C ASP A 35 -9.65 20.27 6.74
N ALA A 36 -9.05 21.31 7.31
CA ALA A 36 -9.63 22.06 8.44
C ALA A 36 -11.01 22.69 8.14
N ALA A 37 -11.27 23.05 6.88
CA ALA A 37 -12.55 23.63 6.46
C ALA A 37 -13.57 22.60 5.97
N ALA A 38 -13.18 21.32 5.89
CA ALA A 38 -14.06 20.26 5.39
C ALA A 38 -14.99 19.73 6.47
N THR A 39 -16.19 19.34 6.07
CA THR A 39 -17.07 18.52 6.91
C THR A 39 -16.71 17.05 6.73
N LEU A 40 -16.33 16.38 7.82
CA LEU A 40 -16.02 14.95 7.84
C LEU A 40 -17.23 14.11 8.23
N THR A 41 -17.58 13.14 7.40
CA THR A 41 -18.60 12.12 7.68
C THR A 41 -18.04 10.71 7.51
N ALA A 42 -18.72 9.73 8.11
CA ALA A 42 -18.40 8.31 7.96
C ALA A 42 -19.65 7.54 7.52
N SER A 43 -19.48 6.55 6.63
CA SER A 43 -20.58 5.68 6.18
C SER A 43 -21.16 4.80 7.28
N ALA A 44 -20.40 4.56 8.35
CA ALA A 44 -20.84 3.87 9.56
C ALA A 44 -20.29 4.59 10.79
N ALA A 45 -21.10 4.70 11.85
CA ALA A 45 -20.72 5.43 13.06
C ALA A 45 -19.57 4.71 13.81
N PRO A 46 -18.49 5.42 14.18
CA PRO A 46 -17.46 4.89 15.07
C PRO A 46 -17.89 4.89 16.53
N THR A 47 -17.15 4.15 17.35
CA THR A 47 -16.96 4.48 18.77
C THR A 47 -15.99 5.66 18.88
N GLY A 48 -16.43 6.73 19.55
CA GLY A 48 -15.71 8.01 19.60
C GLY A 48 -16.21 9.01 18.54
N PRO A 49 -16.16 10.33 18.80
CA PRO A 49 -16.62 11.32 17.83
C PRO A 49 -15.63 11.49 16.67
N LEU A 50 -16.15 11.70 15.45
CA LEU A 50 -15.34 11.94 14.24
C LEU A 50 -14.42 13.16 14.35
N THR A 51 -14.77 14.12 15.21
CA THR A 51 -13.92 15.30 15.49
C THR A 51 -12.55 14.92 16.04
N ASN A 52 -12.43 13.76 16.71
CA ASN A 52 -11.15 13.24 17.18
C ASN A 52 -10.16 13.06 16.03
N LEU A 53 -10.62 12.71 14.82
CA LEU A 53 -9.72 12.51 13.67
C LEU A 53 -9.07 13.79 13.15
N SER A 54 -9.41 14.94 13.72
CA SER A 54 -8.95 16.25 13.28
C SER A 54 -8.42 17.12 14.43
N ASP A 55 -8.46 16.62 15.67
CA ASP A 55 -8.21 17.39 16.89
C ASP A 55 -6.72 17.49 17.25
N ASN A 56 -5.84 16.81 16.50
CA ASN A 56 -4.40 16.81 16.72
C ASN A 56 -3.99 16.23 18.10
N ASN A 57 -4.82 15.36 18.68
CA ASN A 57 -4.56 14.60 19.90
C ASN A 57 -4.58 13.07 19.68
N THR A 58 -3.39 12.45 19.64
CA THR A 58 -3.25 10.99 19.43
C THR A 58 -3.82 10.11 20.56
N ALA A 59 -4.24 10.69 21.70
CA ALA A 59 -4.88 9.97 22.79
C ALA A 59 -6.39 9.74 22.57
N THR A 60 -7.03 10.59 21.74
CA THR A 60 -8.42 10.43 21.31
C THR A 60 -8.46 9.62 20.01
N GLY A 61 -9.65 9.24 19.54
CA GLY A 61 -9.77 8.54 18.26
C GLY A 61 -11.16 8.01 17.95
N CYS A 62 -11.26 7.41 16.77
CA CYS A 62 -12.40 6.66 16.30
C CYS A 62 -12.04 5.18 16.16
N TYR A 63 -12.99 4.32 16.53
CA TYR A 63 -12.82 2.88 16.48
C TYR A 63 -14.05 2.18 15.90
N TRP A 64 -13.83 1.26 14.98
CA TRP A 64 -14.82 0.32 14.47
C TRP A 64 -14.39 -1.09 14.83
N SER A 65 -15.20 -1.74 15.68
CA SER A 65 -14.97 -3.11 16.14
C SER A 65 -15.34 -4.17 15.11
N THR A 66 -16.18 -3.82 14.14
CA THR A 66 -16.63 -4.66 13.03
C THR A 66 -16.87 -3.77 11.81
N GLY A 67 -16.73 -4.33 10.61
CA GLY A 67 -16.92 -3.64 9.33
C GLY A 67 -15.96 -2.48 9.03
N GLY A 68 -14.84 -2.34 9.76
CA GLY A 68 -13.89 -1.23 9.59
C GLY A 68 -13.29 -1.11 8.17
N ASP A 69 -13.15 -2.24 7.48
CA ASP A 69 -12.69 -2.35 6.09
C ASP A 69 -13.71 -1.79 5.07
N ALA A 70 -14.99 -1.77 5.42
CA ALA A 70 -16.09 -1.23 4.61
C ALA A 70 -16.41 0.24 4.92
N VAL A 71 -15.80 0.83 5.95
CA VAL A 71 -16.01 2.23 6.31
C VAL A 71 -15.47 3.13 5.20
N VAL A 72 -16.25 4.15 4.86
CA VAL A 72 -15.86 5.24 3.96
C VAL A 72 -15.89 6.53 4.77
N LEU A 73 -14.73 7.16 4.92
CA LEU A 73 -14.63 8.52 5.46
C LEU A 73 -14.72 9.50 4.30
N THR A 74 -15.55 10.54 4.43
CA THR A 74 -15.77 11.53 3.38
C THR A 74 -15.57 12.94 3.92
N TRP A 75 -14.65 13.67 3.29
CA TRP A 75 -14.45 15.11 3.48
C TRP A 75 -15.20 15.85 2.39
N THR A 76 -16.13 16.70 2.81
CA THR A 76 -16.85 17.64 1.93
C THR A 76 -16.31 19.04 2.14
N PHE A 77 -15.67 19.58 1.12
CA PHE A 77 -15.12 20.93 1.15
C PHE A 77 -16.12 21.96 0.62
N PRO A 78 -16.13 23.20 1.16
CA PRO A 78 -16.98 24.27 0.64
C PRO A 78 -16.59 24.70 -0.79
N THR A 79 -15.32 24.56 -1.13
CA THR A 79 -14.73 24.81 -2.47
C THR A 79 -13.84 23.64 -2.85
N ALA A 80 -13.58 23.43 -4.15
CA ALA A 80 -12.68 22.37 -4.57
C ALA A 80 -11.27 22.58 -4.00
N VAL A 81 -10.68 21.53 -3.44
CA VAL A 81 -9.36 21.56 -2.78
C VAL A 81 -8.48 20.48 -3.39
N GLN A 82 -7.24 20.84 -3.69
CA GLN A 82 -6.21 19.90 -4.07
C GLN A 82 -5.75 19.12 -2.82
N VAL A 83 -5.68 17.80 -2.94
CA VAL A 83 -5.08 16.93 -1.92
C VAL A 83 -4.02 16.11 -2.63
N THR A 84 -2.83 16.03 -2.03
CA THR A 84 -1.69 15.27 -2.52
C THR A 84 -1.12 14.31 -1.50
N GLY A 85 -1.60 14.33 -0.27
CA GLY A 85 -1.09 13.48 0.79
C GLY A 85 -2.03 13.37 1.96
N ILE A 86 -1.65 12.48 2.86
CA ILE A 86 -2.39 12.18 4.09
C ILE A 86 -1.41 12.07 5.26
N GLU A 87 -1.91 12.30 6.46
CA GLU A 87 -1.22 11.93 7.71
C GLU A 87 -2.22 11.16 8.56
N LEU A 88 -1.82 9.97 8.99
CA LEU A 88 -2.63 9.13 9.88
C LEU A 88 -2.04 9.09 11.28
N GLY A 89 -2.92 9.12 12.27
CA GLY A 89 -2.60 8.97 13.69
C GLY A 89 -2.97 7.58 14.19
N ALA A 90 -2.04 6.95 14.90
CA ALA A 90 -2.25 5.72 15.62
C ALA A 90 -2.59 6.01 17.10
N ARG A 91 -3.53 5.24 17.65
CA ARG A 91 -3.87 5.29 19.07
C ARG A 91 -3.10 4.22 19.83
N THR A 92 -3.70 3.05 20.09
CA THR A 92 -3.09 2.05 20.99
C THR A 92 -2.99 0.65 20.38
N THR A 93 -3.79 0.31 19.37
CA THR A 93 -3.90 -1.07 18.89
C THR A 93 -3.33 -1.23 17.48
N ALA A 94 -2.11 -1.78 17.38
CA ALA A 94 -1.45 -2.02 16.10
C ALA A 94 -2.28 -2.87 15.12
N SER A 95 -2.97 -3.88 15.63
CA SER A 95 -3.74 -4.80 14.79
C SER A 95 -5.01 -4.18 14.18
N ARG A 96 -5.39 -2.98 14.61
CA ARG A 96 -6.55 -2.23 14.12
C ARG A 96 -6.16 -1.00 13.29
N PHE A 97 -4.88 -0.65 13.29
CA PHE A 97 -4.37 0.47 12.51
C PHE A 97 -4.31 0.08 11.03
N PRO A 98 -4.74 0.94 10.09
CA PRO A 98 -4.73 0.59 8.69
C PRO A 98 -3.29 0.44 8.19
N THR A 99 -3.04 -0.64 7.47
CA THR A 99 -1.82 -0.86 6.69
C THR A 99 -1.91 -0.25 5.30
N ALA A 100 -3.11 -0.12 4.75
CA ALA A 100 -3.34 0.34 3.39
C ALA A 100 -4.67 1.11 3.32
N LEU A 101 -4.77 2.08 2.43
CA LEU A 101 -6.05 2.68 2.04
C LEU A 101 -6.00 3.27 0.63
N VAL A 102 -7.17 3.63 0.13
CA VAL A 102 -7.33 4.39 -1.11
C VAL A 102 -8.05 5.70 -0.81
N LEU A 103 -7.47 6.80 -1.27
CA LEU A 103 -8.10 8.11 -1.32
C LEU A 103 -8.65 8.37 -2.73
N GLN A 104 -9.87 8.89 -2.82
CA GLN A 104 -10.48 9.25 -4.09
C GLN A 104 -11.02 10.66 -4.06
N GLY A 105 -10.77 11.43 -5.14
CA GLY A 105 -11.25 12.80 -5.33
C GLY A 105 -12.28 12.88 -6.46
N GLY A 106 -13.35 13.64 -6.25
CA GLY A 106 -14.41 13.88 -7.24
C GLY A 106 -15.31 15.07 -6.89
N ASP A 107 -16.13 15.49 -7.85
CA ASP A 107 -16.94 16.73 -7.73
C ASP A 107 -18.45 16.51 -7.66
N ALA A 108 -18.93 15.27 -7.74
CA ALA A 108 -20.35 14.95 -7.66
C ALA A 108 -20.72 14.14 -6.41
N VAL A 109 -22.00 14.27 -6.02
CA VAL A 109 -22.58 13.76 -4.76
C VAL A 109 -23.60 12.66 -5.06
N THR A 110 -23.26 11.63 -5.83
CA THR A 110 -24.20 10.51 -6.00
C THR A 110 -23.57 9.12 -6.00
N GLY A 111 -24.05 8.28 -5.08
CA GLY A 111 -24.20 6.84 -5.32
C GLY A 111 -23.57 5.92 -4.27
N THR A 112 -24.39 5.04 -3.69
CA THR A 112 -24.03 3.86 -2.88
C THR A 112 -23.38 2.72 -3.71
N GLY A 113 -22.85 3.02 -4.89
CA GLY A 113 -22.16 2.08 -5.78
C GLY A 113 -20.89 2.70 -6.40
N PRO A 114 -20.12 1.95 -7.21
CA PRO A 114 -18.97 2.49 -7.92
C PRO A 114 -19.43 3.48 -9.01
N SER A 115 -19.71 4.72 -8.60
CA SER A 115 -20.13 5.81 -9.49
C SER A 115 -18.91 6.41 -10.22
N PRO A 116 -19.01 6.74 -11.53
CA PRO A 116 -17.95 7.32 -12.37
C PRO A 116 -17.50 8.75 -11.99
N GLU A 117 -17.85 9.23 -10.80
CA GLU A 117 -17.73 10.63 -10.35
C GLU A 117 -16.39 10.99 -9.69
N TYR A 118 -15.61 9.98 -9.30
CA TYR A 118 -14.29 10.17 -8.70
C TYR A 118 -13.20 9.93 -9.74
N THR A 119 -12.66 11.01 -10.26
CA THR A 119 -11.66 10.99 -11.34
C THR A 119 -10.23 10.91 -10.83
N THR A 120 -10.03 11.11 -9.52
CA THR A 120 -8.72 10.97 -8.87
C THR A 120 -8.72 9.79 -7.91
N LEU A 121 -7.64 9.02 -7.96
CA LEU A 121 -7.43 7.78 -7.21
C LEU A 121 -5.97 7.75 -6.72
N MET A 122 -5.79 7.56 -5.41
CA MET A 122 -4.49 7.54 -4.76
C MET A 122 -4.42 6.34 -3.81
N GLY A 123 -3.47 5.44 -4.03
CA GLY A 123 -3.18 4.34 -3.11
C GLY A 123 -2.13 4.77 -2.09
N PHE A 124 -2.32 4.40 -0.83
CA PHE A 124 -1.36 4.63 0.25
C PHE A 124 -1.04 3.33 0.96
N GLY A 125 0.26 2.98 0.98
CA GLY A 125 0.82 2.09 1.97
C GLY A 125 1.17 2.88 3.22
N VAL A 126 0.55 2.51 4.33
CA VAL A 126 0.69 3.25 5.60
C VAL A 126 1.98 2.81 6.29
N LYS A 127 2.75 3.81 6.77
CA LYS A 127 3.96 3.60 7.57
C LYS A 127 3.72 2.73 8.81
N ALA A 128 4.79 2.13 9.33
CA ALA A 128 4.74 1.27 10.51
C ALA A 128 3.94 1.93 11.65
N PHE A 129 3.16 1.12 12.36
CA PHE A 129 2.42 1.55 13.53
C PHE A 129 3.41 2.01 14.62
N ALA A 130 3.18 3.20 15.17
CA ALA A 130 3.79 3.68 16.39
C ALA A 130 2.69 4.16 17.33
N SER A 131 2.60 3.57 18.51
CA SER A 131 1.55 3.91 19.48
C SER A 131 1.59 5.40 19.83
N ALA A 132 0.41 6.02 19.92
CA ALA A 132 0.21 7.44 20.22
C ALA A 132 1.01 8.40 19.32
N ALA A 133 1.32 7.99 18.09
CA ALA A 133 2.11 8.77 17.14
C ALA A 133 1.40 8.89 15.78
N LYS A 134 1.89 9.83 14.97
CA LYS A 134 1.46 9.99 13.59
C LYS A 134 2.52 9.47 12.63
N THR A 135 2.07 9.04 11.46
CA THR A 135 2.90 8.51 10.36
C THR A 135 3.84 9.55 9.72
N GLY A 136 3.65 10.83 10.03
CA GLY A 136 4.17 11.94 9.22
C GLY A 136 3.42 12.05 7.89
N VAL A 137 3.65 13.12 7.15
CA VAL A 137 2.96 13.35 5.87
C VAL A 137 3.41 12.32 4.84
N MET A 138 2.46 11.52 4.37
CA MET A 138 2.60 10.58 3.26
C MET A 138 2.10 11.28 2.00
N LEU A 139 3.03 11.64 1.11
CA LEU A 139 2.71 12.25 -0.17
C LEU A 139 2.54 11.16 -1.23
N GLN A 140 1.61 11.35 -2.16
CA GLN A 140 1.58 10.54 -3.36
C GLN A 140 2.81 10.89 -4.20
N ALA A 141 3.62 9.87 -4.55
CA ALA A 141 4.66 10.05 -5.56
C ALA A 141 3.99 10.49 -6.87
N VAL A 142 4.52 11.53 -7.50
CA VAL A 142 4.14 11.90 -8.87
C VAL A 142 4.33 10.65 -9.72
N GLN A 143 3.23 10.00 -10.12
CA GLN A 143 3.30 8.95 -11.13
C GLN A 143 3.90 9.63 -12.37
N PRO A 144 4.99 9.11 -12.98
CA PRO A 144 5.43 9.64 -14.25
C PRO A 144 4.25 9.60 -15.21
N THR A 145 3.90 10.78 -15.75
CA THR A 145 2.79 11.01 -16.66
C THR A 145 3.07 10.39 -18.03
N ASP A 146 3.30 9.08 -18.09
CA ASP A 146 3.18 8.33 -19.32
C ASP A 146 1.78 7.72 -19.36
N GLY A 147 0.88 8.45 -20.02
CA GLY A 147 -0.50 8.05 -20.21
C GLY A 147 -0.58 6.68 -20.90
N GLY A 148 -1.41 5.80 -20.34
CA GLY A 148 -1.94 4.65 -21.07
C GLY A 148 -1.74 3.27 -20.47
N VAL A 149 -1.03 3.11 -19.34
CA VAL A 149 -0.88 1.77 -18.73
C VAL A 149 -1.73 1.69 -17.46
N ILE A 150 -2.89 1.02 -17.57
CA ILE A 150 -3.53 0.44 -16.39
C ILE A 150 -2.58 -0.67 -15.93
N TYR A 151 -1.79 -0.43 -14.89
CA TYR A 151 -1.00 -1.47 -14.26
C TYR A 151 -1.96 -2.52 -13.69
N SER A 152 -2.01 -3.68 -14.34
CA SER A 152 -2.57 -4.89 -13.75
C SER A 152 -1.83 -5.15 -12.43
N ALA A 153 -2.57 -5.22 -11.32
CA ALA A 153 -2.10 -5.14 -9.93
C ALA A 153 -1.51 -3.75 -9.58
N PHE A 154 -2.14 -3.07 -8.61
CA PHE A 154 -1.49 -1.95 -7.93
C PHE A 154 -0.43 -2.56 -7.00
N ASP A 155 0.85 -2.28 -7.26
CA ASP A 155 1.92 -2.57 -6.33
C ASP A 155 1.61 -1.90 -5.00
N PHE A 156 1.48 -2.71 -3.95
CA PHE A 156 1.37 -2.19 -2.61
C PHE A 156 2.77 -1.78 -2.17
N GLN A 157 3.13 -0.51 -2.40
CA GLN A 157 4.36 0.04 -1.89
C GLN A 157 4.27 0.08 -0.36
N THR A 158 4.79 -0.95 0.29
CA THR A 158 5.04 -0.95 1.72
C THR A 158 5.95 0.24 2.05
N PRO A 159 5.88 0.77 3.27
CA PRO A 159 6.82 1.78 3.74
C PRO A 159 8.24 1.32 3.47
N SER A 160 9.09 2.27 3.07
CA SER A 160 10.51 2.07 2.79
C SER A 160 11.19 1.21 3.87
N GLY A 161 11.38 -0.07 3.58
CA GLY A 161 12.33 -0.91 4.30
C GLY A 161 13.73 -0.69 3.75
N ILE A 162 14.73 -1.24 4.41
CA ILE A 162 16.12 -1.24 3.91
C ILE A 162 16.57 -2.64 3.49
N GLY A 163 15.68 -3.63 3.60
CA GLY A 163 15.93 -5.01 3.24
C GLY A 163 16.09 -5.21 1.74
N ARG A 164 16.93 -6.19 1.40
CA ARG A 164 17.19 -6.64 0.04
C ARG A 164 16.83 -8.10 -0.11
N VAL A 165 16.06 -8.45 -1.12
CA VAL A 165 15.76 -9.85 -1.47
C VAL A 165 16.38 -10.15 -2.83
N PRO A 166 17.62 -10.69 -2.88
CA PRO A 166 18.23 -11.12 -4.13
C PRO A 166 17.56 -12.38 -4.67
N TYR A 167 17.62 -12.54 -5.98
CA TYR A 167 17.27 -13.79 -6.63
C TYR A 167 18.11 -14.04 -7.88
N ASP A 168 18.22 -15.31 -8.25
CA ASP A 168 18.73 -15.77 -9.52
C ASP A 168 17.84 -16.87 -10.11
N VAL A 169 17.41 -16.67 -11.36
CA VAL A 169 16.56 -17.64 -12.07
C VAL A 169 17.45 -18.45 -12.99
N LYS A 170 17.72 -19.70 -12.59
CA LYS A 170 18.68 -20.57 -13.25
C LYS A 170 18.08 -21.96 -13.48
N ARG A 171 18.40 -22.55 -14.63
CA ARG A 171 18.03 -23.93 -15.01
C ARG A 171 19.26 -24.82 -15.04
N GLU A 172 19.18 -25.97 -14.40
CA GLU A 172 20.23 -27.00 -14.47
C GLU A 172 20.40 -27.51 -15.91
N ILE A 173 21.65 -27.58 -16.37
CA ILE A 173 22.00 -28.18 -17.66
C ILE A 173 21.90 -29.70 -17.53
N LEU A 174 21.29 -30.34 -18.53
CA LEU A 174 21.17 -31.80 -18.61
C LEU A 174 22.02 -32.36 -19.78
N PRO A 175 22.69 -33.52 -19.61
CA PRO A 175 22.79 -34.31 -18.39
C PRO A 175 23.57 -33.59 -17.29
N ALA A 176 23.21 -33.84 -16.03
CA ALA A 176 23.78 -33.14 -14.88
C ALA A 176 25.31 -33.34 -14.81
N THR A 177 26.04 -32.24 -14.64
CA THR A 177 27.50 -32.24 -14.47
C THR A 177 27.88 -32.21 -12.98
N THR A 178 29.11 -32.59 -12.65
CA THR A 178 29.69 -32.39 -11.30
C THR A 178 30.94 -31.52 -11.41
N PRO A 179 30.94 -30.28 -10.89
CA PRO A 179 29.82 -29.57 -10.25
C PRO A 179 28.67 -29.27 -11.22
N LYS A 180 27.46 -29.08 -10.68
CA LYS A 180 26.28 -28.73 -11.48
C LYS A 180 26.50 -27.41 -12.19
N THR A 181 26.12 -27.36 -13.46
CA THR A 181 26.16 -26.15 -14.28
C THR A 181 24.75 -25.71 -14.61
N TYR A 182 24.55 -24.39 -14.72
CA TYR A 182 23.24 -23.79 -14.89
C TYR A 182 23.24 -22.79 -16.04
N THR A 183 22.09 -22.66 -16.68
CA THR A 183 21.81 -21.62 -17.68
C THR A 183 20.85 -20.58 -17.08
N PRO A 184 21.18 -19.29 -17.14
CA PRO A 184 20.25 -18.21 -16.84
C PRO A 184 18.91 -18.38 -17.54
N GLN A 185 17.82 -18.02 -16.87
CA GLN A 185 16.49 -18.00 -17.43
C GLN A 185 15.87 -16.61 -17.28
N PHE A 186 15.16 -16.18 -18.31
CA PHE A 186 14.35 -14.97 -18.26
C PHE A 186 12.96 -15.29 -17.71
N ALA A 187 12.57 -14.66 -16.61
CA ALA A 187 11.28 -14.87 -15.98
C ALA A 187 10.73 -13.57 -15.39
N LYS A 188 9.40 -13.50 -15.26
CA LYS A 188 8.75 -12.51 -14.41
C LYS A 188 8.82 -13.00 -12.97
N VAL A 189 9.46 -12.24 -12.10
CA VAL A 189 9.65 -12.58 -10.70
C VAL A 189 8.68 -11.77 -9.87
N ARG A 190 8.00 -12.43 -8.93
CA ARG A 190 7.00 -11.85 -8.05
C ARG A 190 7.40 -12.04 -6.60
N LEU A 191 7.44 -10.94 -5.84
CA LEU A 191 7.63 -10.94 -4.39
C LEU A 191 6.27 -10.95 -3.69
N VAL A 192 6.05 -11.93 -2.84
CA VAL A 192 4.81 -12.09 -2.07
C VAL A 192 5.16 -12.08 -0.58
N ARG A 193 4.42 -11.34 0.23
CA ARG A 193 4.61 -11.36 1.68
C ARG A 193 3.87 -12.55 2.29
N ASP A 194 4.56 -13.31 3.14
CA ASP A 194 4.03 -14.60 3.63
C ASP A 194 2.82 -14.46 4.56
N ILE A 195 2.79 -13.42 5.40
CA ILE A 195 1.76 -13.29 6.45
C ILE A 195 0.35 -13.09 5.89
N ASP A 196 0.23 -12.41 4.75
CA ASP A 196 -1.05 -12.04 4.15
C ASP A 196 -1.18 -12.42 2.66
N GLY A 197 -0.15 -13.04 2.08
CA GLY A 197 -0.14 -13.45 0.68
C GLY A 197 -0.18 -12.29 -0.31
N LYS A 198 0.08 -11.05 0.13
CA LYS A 198 0.03 -9.88 -0.76
C LYS A 198 1.23 -9.85 -1.70
N VAL A 199 0.95 -9.58 -2.97
CA VAL A 199 1.99 -9.24 -3.95
C VAL A 199 2.51 -7.84 -3.64
N ILE A 200 3.81 -7.75 -3.39
CA ILE A 200 4.48 -6.50 -2.99
C ILE A 200 5.09 -5.81 -4.20
N ARG A 201 5.74 -6.60 -5.06
CA ARG A 201 6.38 -6.10 -6.28
C ARG A 201 6.49 -7.21 -7.31
N GLU A 202 6.52 -6.82 -8.57
CA GLU A 202 6.90 -7.68 -9.68
C GLU A 202 8.00 -7.01 -10.50
N GLU A 203 8.96 -7.78 -10.98
CA GLU A 203 9.96 -7.30 -11.94
C GLU A 203 10.36 -8.42 -12.90
N TRP A 204 10.97 -8.05 -14.02
CA TRP A 204 11.57 -9.03 -14.93
C TRP A 204 13.02 -9.27 -14.51
N SER A 205 13.43 -10.54 -14.46
CA SER A 205 14.85 -10.88 -14.26
C SER A 205 15.72 -10.37 -15.41
N ASP A 206 17.01 -10.17 -15.17
CA ASP A 206 17.94 -9.85 -16.25
C ASP A 206 17.89 -10.94 -17.34
N PRO A 207 17.73 -10.58 -18.63
CA PRO A 207 17.57 -11.56 -19.70
C PRO A 207 18.84 -12.37 -20.02
N THR A 208 20.01 -11.90 -19.56
CA THR A 208 21.31 -12.52 -19.83
C THR A 208 21.82 -13.31 -18.62
N THR A 209 21.69 -12.76 -17.41
CA THR A 209 22.20 -13.38 -16.17
C THR A 209 21.13 -14.11 -15.37
N GLY A 210 19.85 -13.77 -15.57
CA GLY A 210 18.73 -14.31 -14.80
C GLY A 210 18.64 -13.72 -13.39
N GLU A 211 19.47 -12.72 -13.07
CA GLU A 211 19.59 -12.15 -11.73
C GLU A 211 18.67 -10.94 -11.55
N GLY A 212 18.40 -10.60 -10.29
CA GLY A 212 17.71 -9.38 -9.90
C GLY A 212 17.60 -9.28 -8.38
N ALA A 213 16.94 -8.23 -7.90
CA ALA A 213 16.77 -8.01 -6.48
C ALA A 213 15.62 -7.05 -6.20
N PHE A 214 14.79 -7.43 -5.23
CA PHE A 214 13.82 -6.51 -4.65
C PHE A 214 14.51 -5.67 -3.58
N GLU A 215 14.72 -4.40 -3.89
CA GLU A 215 15.31 -3.43 -2.96
C GLU A 215 14.23 -2.68 -2.16
N GLY A 216 14.60 -2.24 -0.95
CA GLY A 216 13.74 -1.44 -0.08
C GLY A 216 12.56 -2.21 0.52
N VAL A 217 12.77 -3.50 0.79
CA VAL A 217 11.78 -4.43 1.34
C VAL A 217 11.79 -4.34 2.86
N ASP A 218 10.63 -4.48 3.51
CA ASP A 218 10.48 -4.42 4.96
C ASP A 218 11.09 -5.67 5.61
N GLU A 219 12.18 -5.49 6.35
CA GLU A 219 12.93 -6.56 7.02
C GLU A 219 12.17 -7.27 8.15
N ASN A 220 11.01 -6.77 8.60
CA ASN A 220 10.24 -7.37 9.68
C ASN A 220 9.35 -8.54 9.23
N TYR A 221 9.30 -8.83 7.93
CA TYR A 221 8.46 -9.88 7.35
C TYR A 221 9.29 -10.88 6.55
N THR A 222 8.73 -12.08 6.38
CA THR A 222 9.24 -13.07 5.43
C THR A 222 8.46 -13.02 4.13
N TYR A 223 9.12 -13.44 3.07
CA TYR A 223 8.60 -13.35 1.71
C TYR A 223 8.78 -14.65 0.94
N SER A 224 7.90 -14.86 -0.03
CA SER A 224 8.02 -15.88 -1.05
C SER A 224 8.32 -15.23 -2.40
N VAL A 225 9.37 -15.72 -3.07
CA VAL A 225 9.75 -15.28 -4.42
C VAL A 225 9.27 -16.33 -5.41
N ILE A 226 8.51 -15.89 -6.41
CA ILE A 226 7.91 -16.76 -7.43
C ILE A 226 8.48 -16.38 -8.80
N ALA A 227 9.16 -17.33 -9.46
CA ALA A 227 9.59 -17.19 -10.84
C ALA A 227 8.51 -17.73 -11.78
N ILE A 228 7.98 -16.86 -12.64
CA ILE A 228 6.95 -17.17 -13.65
C ILE A 228 7.58 -17.02 -15.04
N TYR A 229 7.75 -18.13 -15.72
CA TYR A 229 8.37 -18.15 -17.04
C TYR A 229 7.39 -17.65 -18.12
N PRO A 230 7.87 -16.87 -19.10
CA PRO A 230 7.03 -16.34 -20.17
C PRO A 230 6.57 -17.43 -21.15
N SER A 231 7.36 -18.50 -21.31
CA SER A 231 6.96 -19.67 -22.09
C SER A 231 6.28 -20.70 -21.20
N ALA A 232 5.35 -21.46 -21.79
CA ALA A 232 4.62 -22.53 -21.09
C ALA A 232 5.47 -23.79 -20.84
N ASP A 233 6.75 -23.77 -21.22
CA ASP A 233 7.64 -24.93 -21.14
C ASP A 233 8.07 -25.25 -19.70
N PHE A 234 7.92 -24.28 -18.79
CA PHE A 234 8.33 -24.41 -17.41
C PHE A 234 7.19 -24.08 -16.45
N ARG A 235 7.11 -24.85 -15.37
CA ARG A 235 6.24 -24.53 -14.24
C ARG A 235 6.89 -23.44 -13.40
N ALA A 236 6.06 -22.64 -12.74
CA ALA A 236 6.55 -21.67 -11.78
C ALA A 236 7.33 -22.37 -10.65
N VAL A 237 8.40 -21.73 -10.20
CA VAL A 237 9.23 -22.18 -9.07
C VAL A 237 9.10 -21.15 -7.96
N ILE A 238 9.02 -21.63 -6.72
CA ILE A 238 8.83 -20.80 -5.53
C ILE A 238 10.00 -21.06 -4.59
N ALA A 239 10.60 -19.98 -4.08
CA ALA A 239 11.45 -19.99 -2.89
C ALA A 239 10.68 -19.30 -1.77
N ASP A 240 10.35 -20.03 -0.69
CA ASP A 240 9.52 -19.54 0.42
C ASP A 240 10.35 -19.16 1.65
N ARG A 241 9.73 -18.37 2.54
CA ARG A 241 10.30 -17.93 3.83
C ARG A 241 11.65 -17.24 3.70
N ILE A 242 11.81 -16.42 2.67
CA ILE A 242 12.98 -15.58 2.48
C ILE A 242 12.91 -14.42 3.45
N GLU A 243 13.92 -14.33 4.32
CA GLU A 243 14.17 -13.18 5.17
C GLU A 243 14.99 -12.16 4.36
N PRO A 244 14.58 -10.88 4.29
CA PRO A 244 15.36 -9.86 3.61
C PRO A 244 16.75 -9.73 4.22
N GLU A 245 17.77 -9.64 3.36
CA GLU A 245 19.13 -9.33 3.79
C GLU A 245 19.16 -7.88 4.30
N GLY A 246 19.67 -7.68 5.51
CA GLY A 246 19.91 -6.33 6.03
C GLY A 246 21.01 -5.65 5.22
N TYR A 247 20.77 -4.41 4.79
CA TYR A 247 21.80 -3.61 4.12
C TYR A 247 23.03 -3.52 5.04
N PRO A 248 24.24 -3.96 4.64
CA PRO A 248 25.44 -3.59 5.37
C PRO A 248 25.58 -2.07 5.22
N GLY A 249 25.47 -1.35 6.34
CA GLY A 249 25.70 0.10 6.38
C GLY A 249 27.07 0.48 5.84
#